data_AF-A0A2G9GHY8-F1
#
_entry.id   AF-A0A2G9GHY8-F1
#
_cell.length_a   1.000
_cell.length_b   1.000
_cell.length_c   1.000
_cell.angle_alpha   90.00
_cell.angle_beta   90.00
_cell.angle_gamma   90.00
#
_symmetry.space_group_name_H-M   'P 1'
#
loop_
_entity.id
_entity.type
_entity.pdbx_description
1 polymer ?
#
loop_
_entity_poly.entity_id
_entity_poly.type
_entity_poly.pdbx_seq_one_letter_code
_entity_poly.pdbx_strand_id
1 'polypeptide(L)'
;MFSRDISQWKTGPLSIAIPGQFAGLYTAQKQYGKLPWEELVKPAENLAHKGFIISSSLFKKIAYAESDIKANYELKCLFAPNGTLLIEGNTIRLRKLADTLAAIAKHGMDIFYNGTIGQCLADDIQNLGGIIIKEDFQKYRAITRKPLIAHVLGHEVVTVLPPASGGAMMILGGQVKAVVGAAGGLLIPDAVTQVLINYLKENMDPFVAVTIPRFYRKVRLFTNAFSIV
;
A
#
# COMPACT_ATOMS: atom_id res chain seq x y z
N MET A 1 -18.98 -8.01 14.60
CA MET A 1 -17.74 -7.31 14.18
C MET A 1 -17.60 -7.21 12.65
N PHE A 2 -18.23 -8.08 11.85
CA PHE A 2 -18.20 -7.99 10.38
C PHE A 2 -19.63 -7.87 9.82
N SER A 3 -19.95 -6.74 9.20
CA SER A 3 -21.15 -6.55 8.37
C SER A 3 -21.13 -7.54 7.21
N ARG A 4 -22.24 -8.19 6.85
CA ARG A 4 -22.25 -9.14 5.71
C ARG A 4 -22.08 -8.46 4.34
N ASP A 5 -22.08 -7.13 4.31
CA ASP A 5 -21.90 -6.35 3.10
C ASP A 5 -20.42 -6.04 2.84
N ILE A 6 -19.82 -6.82 1.94
CA ILE A 6 -18.41 -6.75 1.54
C ILE A 6 -18.07 -5.40 0.89
N SER A 7 -19.05 -4.65 0.38
CA SER A 7 -18.81 -3.34 -0.23
C SER A 7 -18.28 -2.32 0.78
N GLN A 8 -18.74 -2.40 2.04
CA GLN A 8 -18.33 -1.51 3.14
C GLN A 8 -16.85 -1.67 3.55
N TRP A 9 -16.17 -2.71 3.08
CA TRP A 9 -14.76 -2.97 3.37
C TRP A 9 -13.82 -2.54 2.24
N LYS A 10 -14.38 -2.21 1.06
CA LYS A 10 -13.60 -1.74 -0.08
C LYS A 10 -13.51 -0.23 -0.10
N THR A 11 -14.54 0.46 0.38
CA THR A 11 -14.65 1.92 0.36
C THR A 11 -15.31 2.43 1.65
N GLY A 12 -14.98 3.66 2.04
CA GLY A 12 -15.53 4.29 3.24
C GLY A 12 -14.68 4.11 4.50
N PRO A 13 -15.11 4.65 5.65
CA PRO A 13 -14.28 4.72 6.86
C PRO A 13 -14.05 3.37 7.54
N LEU A 14 -14.89 2.38 7.27
CA LEU A 14 -14.73 1.01 7.76
C LEU A 14 -13.65 0.21 7.00
N SER A 15 -13.16 0.72 5.85
CA SER A 15 -12.02 0.11 5.13
C SER A 15 -10.66 0.62 5.64
N ILE A 16 -10.65 1.62 6.53
CA ILE A 16 -9.43 2.24 7.04
C ILE A 16 -8.87 1.39 8.19
N ALA A 17 -7.57 1.11 8.14
CA ALA A 17 -6.79 0.56 9.24
C ALA A 17 -5.80 1.60 9.75
N ILE A 18 -5.20 1.36 10.92
CA ILE A 18 -4.20 2.29 11.49
C ILE A 18 -2.99 2.39 10.54
N PRO A 19 -2.64 3.61 10.06
CA PRO A 19 -1.53 3.79 9.13
C PRO A 19 -0.19 3.39 9.74
N GLY A 20 0.46 2.38 9.16
CA GLY A 20 1.72 1.82 9.66
C GLY A 20 3.00 2.31 8.99
N GLN A 21 2.87 2.96 7.83
CA GLN A 21 4.02 3.28 6.98
C GLN A 21 5.01 4.23 7.68
N PHE A 22 4.52 5.27 8.34
CA PHE A 22 5.37 6.24 9.04
C PHE A 22 6.12 5.61 10.21
N ALA A 23 5.45 4.83 11.06
CA ALA A 23 6.12 4.08 12.13
C ALA A 23 7.20 3.13 11.57
N GLY A 24 6.93 2.43 10.46
CA GLY A 24 7.90 1.54 9.82
C GLY A 24 9.15 2.29 9.34
N LEU A 25 8.95 3.36 8.55
CA LEU A 25 10.04 4.19 8.02
C LEU A 25 10.85 4.85 9.14
N TYR A 26 10.18 5.38 10.16
CA TYR A 26 10.85 6.02 11.30
C TYR A 26 11.63 5.01 12.14
N THR A 27 11.08 3.81 12.37
CA THR A 27 11.78 2.73 13.07
C THR A 27 13.02 2.30 12.30
N ALA A 28 12.91 2.12 10.99
CA ALA A 28 14.06 1.80 10.13
C ALA A 28 15.12 2.92 10.18
N GLN A 29 14.71 4.19 10.13
CA GLN A 29 15.65 5.30 10.25
C GLN A 29 16.34 5.33 11.62
N LYS A 30 15.62 5.09 12.71
CA LYS A 30 16.25 5.04 14.05
C LYS A 30 17.25 3.90 14.19
N GLN A 31 17.00 2.76 13.54
CA GLN A 31 17.86 1.58 13.66
C GLN A 31 19.04 1.60 12.70
N TYR A 32 18.86 2.12 11.48
CA TYR A 32 19.81 1.96 10.37
C TYR A 32 20.14 3.25 9.63
N GLY A 33 19.45 4.34 9.95
CA GLY A 33 19.61 5.63 9.29
C GLY A 33 20.92 6.31 9.63
N LYS A 34 21.45 7.05 8.66
CA LYS A 34 22.68 7.86 8.81
C LYS A 34 22.42 9.36 8.85
N LEU A 35 21.31 9.80 8.26
CA LEU A 35 20.92 11.20 8.18
C LEU A 35 19.95 11.55 9.33
N PRO A 36 19.93 12.80 9.80
CA PRO A 36 18.87 13.27 10.68
C PRO A 36 17.49 13.04 10.06
N TRP A 37 16.50 12.68 10.89
CA TRP A 37 15.13 12.41 10.43
C TRP A 37 14.52 13.59 9.67
N GLU A 38 14.72 14.81 10.18
CA GLU A 38 14.21 16.03 9.56
C GLU A 38 14.74 16.20 8.13
N GLU A 39 16.05 15.99 7.92
CA GLU A 39 16.69 16.07 6.60
C GLU A 39 16.13 15.03 5.62
N LEU A 40 15.73 13.85 6.11
CA LEU A 40 15.13 12.81 5.27
C LEU A 40 13.72 13.19 4.80
N VAL A 41 12.93 13.86 5.65
CA VAL A 41 11.53 14.23 5.35
C VAL A 41 11.44 15.53 4.53
N LYS A 42 12.39 16.45 4.74
CA LYS A 42 12.36 17.80 4.14
C LYS A 42 12.20 17.83 2.61
N PRO A 43 12.80 16.93 1.82
CA PRO A 43 12.57 16.90 0.37
C PRO A 43 11.10 16.65 0.00
N ALA A 44 10.42 15.73 0.70
CA ALA A 44 9.02 15.42 0.45
C ALA A 44 8.10 16.58 0.90
N GLU A 45 8.39 17.19 2.04
CA GLU A 45 7.70 18.40 2.51
C GLU A 45 7.81 19.53 1.48
N ASN A 46 9.03 19.80 1.00
CA ASN A 46 9.29 20.83 0.00
C ASN A 46 8.54 20.56 -1.32
N LEU A 47 8.51 19.30 -1.77
CA LEU A 47 7.79 18.91 -2.98
C LEU A 47 6.27 19.11 -2.82
N ALA A 48 5.71 18.71 -1.67
CA ALA A 48 4.31 18.91 -1.36
C ALA A 48 3.94 20.41 -1.29
N HIS A 49 4.80 21.23 -0.70
CA HIS A 49 4.60 22.66 -0.55
C HIS A 49 4.73 23.43 -1.87
N LYS A 50 5.86 23.26 -2.57
CA LYS A 50 6.15 23.96 -3.84
C LYS A 50 5.23 23.47 -4.95
N GLY A 51 4.85 22.20 -4.88
CA GLY A 51 4.07 21.49 -5.89
C GLY A 51 4.95 20.81 -6.92
N PHE A 52 4.32 19.94 -7.70
CA PHE A 52 4.97 19.19 -8.77
C PHE A 52 4.03 19.04 -9.97
N ILE A 53 4.63 18.75 -11.12
CA ILE A 53 3.90 18.56 -12.38
C ILE A 53 3.19 17.21 -12.36
N ILE A 54 1.91 17.21 -12.72
CA ILE A 54 1.13 15.99 -12.90
C ILE A 54 1.70 15.23 -14.09
N SER A 55 2.24 14.04 -13.80
CA SER A 55 2.70 13.10 -14.81
C SER A 55 1.53 12.36 -15.47
N SER A 56 1.78 11.77 -16.63
CA SER A 56 0.79 10.92 -17.32
C SER A 56 0.21 9.80 -16.43
N SER A 57 1.05 9.20 -15.57
CA SER A 57 0.60 8.15 -14.63
C SER A 57 -0.39 8.70 -13.61
N LEU A 58 -0.09 9.85 -13.00
CA LEU A 58 -0.97 10.49 -12.04
C LEU A 58 -2.26 10.99 -12.69
N PHE A 59 -2.16 11.58 -13.89
CA PHE A 59 -3.34 12.02 -14.65
C PHE A 59 -4.31 10.86 -14.92
N LYS A 60 -3.81 9.70 -15.37
CA LYS A 60 -4.64 8.50 -15.57
C LYS A 60 -5.34 8.05 -14.28
N LYS A 61 -4.70 8.20 -13.12
CA LYS A 61 -5.30 7.88 -11.82
C LYS A 61 -6.35 8.90 -11.39
N ILE A 62 -6.11 10.19 -11.64
CA ILE A 62 -7.08 11.26 -11.40
C ILE A 62 -8.34 11.04 -12.26
N ALA A 63 -8.16 10.79 -13.57
CA ALA A 63 -9.26 10.51 -14.48
C ALA A 63 -10.05 9.26 -14.08
N TYR A 64 -9.37 8.19 -13.67
CA TYR A 64 -10.01 6.98 -13.17
C TYR A 64 -10.85 7.23 -11.90
N ALA A 65 -10.42 8.16 -11.04
CA ALA A 65 -11.08 8.49 -9.77
C ALA A 65 -12.03 9.69 -9.87
N GLU A 66 -12.43 10.12 -11.08
CA GLU A 66 -13.21 11.34 -11.30
C GLU A 66 -14.51 11.38 -10.48
N SER A 67 -15.25 10.28 -10.43
CA SER A 67 -16.50 10.18 -9.67
C SER A 67 -16.28 10.47 -8.18
N ASP A 68 -15.25 9.86 -7.61
CA ASP A 68 -14.93 9.95 -6.18
C ASP A 68 -14.41 11.35 -5.84
N ILE A 69 -13.58 11.92 -6.72
CA ILE A 69 -13.09 13.29 -6.60
C ILE A 69 -14.25 14.29 -6.63
N LYS A 70 -15.23 14.12 -7.54
CA LYS A 70 -16.39 15.02 -7.63
C LYS A 70 -17.35 14.88 -6.45
N ALA A 71 -17.44 13.70 -5.86
CA ALA A 71 -18.28 13.41 -4.70
C ALA A 71 -17.71 13.95 -3.37
N ASN A 72 -16.39 14.18 -3.29
CA ASN A 72 -15.75 14.65 -2.06
C ASN A 72 -15.23 16.09 -2.21
N TYR A 73 -15.65 16.99 -1.30
CA TYR A 73 -15.29 18.41 -1.35
C TYR A 73 -13.77 18.65 -1.27
N GLU A 74 -13.09 17.98 -0.34
CA GLU A 74 -11.64 18.14 -0.14
C GLU A 74 -10.84 17.64 -1.36
N LEU A 75 -11.23 16.49 -1.93
CA LEU A 75 -10.62 15.99 -3.16
C LEU A 75 -10.88 16.92 -4.35
N LYS A 76 -12.09 17.48 -4.45
CA LYS A 76 -12.44 18.45 -5.50
C LYS A 76 -11.59 19.73 -5.38
N CYS A 77 -11.43 20.28 -4.19
CA CYS A 77 -10.56 21.43 -3.97
C CYS A 77 -9.11 21.15 -4.38
N LEU A 78 -8.65 19.90 -4.25
CA LEU A 78 -7.28 19.50 -4.56
C LEU A 78 -7.06 19.18 -6.05
N PHE A 79 -7.96 18.40 -6.65
CA PHE A 79 -7.81 17.84 -7.98
C PHE A 79 -8.70 18.51 -9.04
N ALA A 80 -9.66 19.35 -8.65
CA ALA A 80 -10.50 20.13 -9.54
C ALA A 80 -10.78 21.56 -9.02
N PRO A 81 -9.75 22.34 -8.64
CA PRO A 81 -9.93 23.63 -7.97
C PRO A 81 -10.73 24.65 -8.78
N ASN A 82 -10.72 24.55 -10.11
CA ASN A 82 -11.44 25.44 -11.03
C ASN A 82 -12.72 24.80 -11.60
N GLY A 83 -13.22 23.73 -10.97
CA GLY A 83 -14.40 22.98 -11.44
C GLY A 83 -14.11 21.90 -12.48
N THR A 84 -12.92 21.89 -13.08
CA THR A 84 -12.43 20.83 -13.98
C THR A 84 -11.23 20.12 -13.37
N LEU A 85 -11.07 18.82 -13.68
CA LEU A 85 -9.94 18.03 -13.21
C LEU A 85 -8.62 18.63 -13.71
N LEU A 86 -7.61 18.61 -12.84
CA LEU A 86 -6.24 18.90 -13.24
C LEU A 86 -5.77 17.85 -14.25
N ILE A 87 -5.10 18.33 -15.30
CA ILE A 87 -4.58 17.50 -16.39
C ILE A 87 -3.07 17.33 -16.31
N GLU A 88 -2.53 16.41 -17.12
CA GLU A 88 -1.09 16.27 -17.31
C GLU A 88 -0.44 17.63 -17.64
N GLY A 89 0.73 17.90 -17.05
CA GLY A 89 1.42 19.18 -17.19
C GLY A 89 0.96 20.28 -16.21
N ASN A 90 -0.21 20.16 -15.59
CA ASN A 90 -0.61 21.08 -14.52
C ASN A 90 0.26 20.87 -13.26
N THR A 91 0.37 21.91 -12.42
CA THR A 91 1.03 21.83 -11.12
C THR A 91 0.01 21.57 -10.02
N ILE A 92 0.22 20.52 -9.23
CA ILE A 92 -0.55 20.23 -8.01
C ILE A 92 0.26 20.61 -6.77
N ARG A 93 -0.40 21.17 -5.75
CA ARG A 93 0.20 21.52 -4.45
C ARG A 93 -0.56 20.85 -3.32
N LEU A 94 0.15 20.14 -2.44
CA LEU A 94 -0.41 19.36 -1.35
C LEU A 94 -0.14 20.07 -0.01
N ARG A 95 -0.67 21.28 0.17
CA ARG A 95 -0.31 22.16 1.31
C ARG A 95 -0.56 21.53 2.68
N LYS A 96 -1.76 20.96 2.90
CA LYS A 96 -2.10 20.25 4.16
C LYS A 96 -1.15 19.07 4.43
N LEU A 97 -0.71 18.37 3.38
CA LEU A 97 0.28 17.31 3.51
C LEU A 97 1.67 17.87 3.83
N ALA A 98 2.06 19.01 3.24
CA ALA A 98 3.30 19.68 3.58
C ALA A 98 3.34 20.07 5.07
N ASP A 99 2.26 20.64 5.61
CA ASP A 99 2.17 20.97 7.04
C ASP A 99 2.30 19.73 7.93
N THR A 100 1.65 18.63 7.51
CA THR A 100 1.76 17.33 8.17
C THR A 100 3.20 16.81 8.16
N LEU A 101 3.88 16.86 7.01
CA LEU A 101 5.26 16.43 6.86
C LEU A 101 6.22 17.32 7.67
N ALA A 102 5.99 18.62 7.71
CA ALA A 102 6.76 19.56 8.52
C ALA A 102 6.64 19.25 10.02
N ALA A 103 5.42 19.00 10.51
CA ALA A 103 5.17 18.62 11.89
C ALA A 103 5.88 17.29 12.24
N ILE A 104 5.78 16.29 11.36
CA ILE A 104 6.46 15.00 11.50
C ILE A 104 7.99 15.14 11.47
N ALA A 105 8.52 16.00 10.61
CA ALA A 105 9.96 16.23 10.50
C ALA A 105 10.51 16.81 11.81
N LYS A 106 9.80 17.80 12.38
CA LYS A 106 10.19 18.50 13.60
C LYS A 106 9.97 17.70 14.89
N HIS A 107 8.82 17.01 15.00
CA HIS A 107 8.39 16.37 16.24
C HIS A 107 8.50 14.83 16.23
N GLY A 108 8.98 14.25 15.13
CA GLY A 108 9.06 12.80 14.95
C GLY A 108 7.69 12.15 14.87
N MET A 109 7.59 10.88 15.29
CA MET A 109 6.35 10.11 15.21
C MET A 109 5.36 10.38 16.34
N ASP A 110 5.79 11.04 17.41
CA ASP A 110 4.94 11.27 18.57
C ASP A 110 3.73 12.14 18.21
N ILE A 111 3.94 13.19 17.40
CA ILE A 111 2.85 14.05 16.89
C ILE A 111 1.83 13.28 16.04
N PHE A 112 2.25 12.18 15.39
CA PHE A 112 1.39 11.35 14.54
C PHE A 112 0.58 10.33 15.33
N TYR A 113 1.19 9.57 16.23
CA TYR A 113 0.50 8.46 16.93
C TYR A 113 -0.07 8.85 18.30
N ASN A 114 0.57 9.77 19.02
CA ASN A 114 0.16 10.19 20.36
C ASN A 114 -0.40 11.63 20.39
N GLY A 115 -0.04 12.44 19.40
CA GLY A 115 -0.35 13.86 19.32
C GLY A 115 -1.61 14.21 18.52
N THR A 116 -1.61 15.42 17.98
CA THR A 116 -2.78 16.05 17.36
C THR A 116 -3.16 15.42 16.03
N ILE A 117 -2.19 14.95 15.22
CA ILE A 117 -2.51 14.35 13.92
C ILE A 117 -3.31 13.05 14.10
N GLY A 118 -2.88 12.18 15.03
CA GLY A 118 -3.59 10.94 15.34
C GLY A 118 -5.00 11.19 15.89
N GLN A 119 -5.17 12.22 16.73
CA GLN A 119 -6.49 12.65 17.19
C GLN A 119 -7.36 13.11 16.03
N CYS A 120 -6.89 14.05 15.19
CA CYS A 120 -7.69 14.56 14.07
C CYS A 120 -8.09 13.44 13.10
N LEU A 121 -7.20 12.49 12.81
CA LEU A 121 -7.52 11.35 11.96
C LEU A 121 -8.58 10.44 12.60
N ALA A 122 -8.48 10.15 13.90
CA ALA A 122 -9.49 9.36 14.60
C ALA A 122 -10.86 10.08 14.57
N ASP A 123 -10.89 11.37 14.85
CA ASP A 123 -12.11 12.18 14.83
C ASP A 123 -12.75 12.19 13.43
N ASP A 124 -11.96 12.41 12.37
CA ASP A 124 -12.42 12.38 10.98
C ASP A 124 -13.01 11.01 10.61
N ILE A 125 -12.32 9.92 11.01
CA ILE A 125 -12.79 8.55 10.74
C ILE A 125 -14.11 8.30 11.49
N GLN A 126 -14.22 8.68 12.75
CA GLN A 126 -15.43 8.49 13.55
C GLN A 126 -16.60 9.33 13.04
N ASN A 127 -16.36 10.59 12.67
CA ASN A 127 -17.38 11.48 12.11
C ASN A 127 -17.99 10.93 10.82
N LEU A 128 -17.22 10.13 10.07
CA LEU A 128 -17.71 9.45 8.86
C LEU A 128 -18.40 8.09 9.16
N GLY A 129 -18.39 7.61 10.40
CA GLY A 129 -18.98 6.34 10.83
C GLY A 129 -17.98 5.17 10.93
N GLY A 130 -16.67 5.46 10.99
CA GLY A 130 -15.63 4.49 11.25
C GLY A 130 -15.50 4.13 12.74
N ILE A 131 -14.66 3.12 13.02
CA ILE A 131 -14.53 2.53 14.36
C ILE A 131 -13.18 2.77 15.03
N ILE A 132 -12.22 3.37 14.31
CA ILE A 132 -10.89 3.64 14.85
C ILE A 132 -10.98 4.77 15.88
N ILE A 133 -10.37 4.55 17.03
CA ILE A 133 -10.24 5.56 18.10
C ILE A 133 -8.79 5.95 18.30
N LYS A 134 -8.55 7.06 19.00
CA LYS A 134 -7.19 7.55 19.30
C LYS A 134 -6.33 6.51 20.01
N GLU A 135 -6.92 5.74 20.91
CA GLU A 135 -6.22 4.69 21.65
C GLU A 135 -5.63 3.63 20.72
N ASP A 136 -6.24 3.39 19.54
CA ASP A 136 -5.70 2.45 18.55
C ASP A 136 -4.42 3.01 17.89
N PHE A 137 -4.37 4.31 17.61
CA PHE A 137 -3.14 4.97 17.17
C PHE A 137 -2.05 4.90 18.24
N GLN A 138 -2.39 5.16 19.50
CA GLN A 138 -1.43 5.13 20.61
C GLN A 138 -0.91 3.72 20.91
N LYS A 139 -1.67 2.68 20.61
CA LYS A 139 -1.26 1.27 20.75
C LYS A 139 -0.43 0.77 19.57
N TYR A 140 -0.48 1.45 18.42
CA TYR A 140 0.19 1.00 17.21
C TYR A 140 1.71 0.99 17.37
N ARG A 141 2.36 -0.12 17.02
CA ARG A 141 3.82 -0.23 16.99
C ARG A 141 4.27 -0.95 15.73
N ALA A 142 5.34 -0.44 15.10
CA ALA A 142 6.07 -1.21 14.11
C ALA A 142 6.82 -2.35 14.81
N ILE A 143 6.78 -3.55 14.22
CA ILE A 143 7.40 -4.74 14.80
C ILE A 143 8.56 -5.15 13.90
N THR A 144 9.79 -5.05 14.40
CA THR A 144 10.96 -5.63 13.74
C THR A 144 10.94 -7.14 13.91
N ARG A 145 11.05 -7.88 12.81
CA ARG A 145 11.09 -9.35 12.80
C ARG A 145 12.36 -9.82 12.13
N LYS A 146 12.86 -10.99 12.53
CA LYS A 146 13.90 -11.68 11.76
C LYS A 146 13.31 -12.01 10.37
N PRO A 147 14.05 -11.75 9.29
CA PRO A 147 13.60 -12.15 7.97
C PRO A 147 13.55 -13.67 7.91
N LEU A 148 12.78 -14.20 6.96
CA LEU A 148 12.91 -15.61 6.62
C LEU A 148 14.11 -15.78 5.68
N ILE A 149 14.93 -16.77 5.98
CA ILE A 149 16.14 -17.10 5.23
C ILE A 149 15.97 -18.53 4.70
N ALA A 150 16.17 -18.72 3.40
CA ALA A 150 16.13 -20.02 2.73
C ALA A 150 17.36 -20.19 1.84
N HIS A 151 17.85 -21.42 1.71
CA HIS A 151 18.95 -21.74 0.79
C HIS A 151 18.38 -22.52 -0.39
N VAL A 152 18.41 -21.92 -1.58
CA VAL A 152 17.80 -22.47 -2.80
C VAL A 152 18.81 -22.38 -3.94
N LEU A 153 19.09 -23.49 -4.62
CA LEU A 153 20.03 -23.57 -5.76
C LEU A 153 21.42 -22.96 -5.45
N GLY A 154 21.92 -23.14 -4.23
CA GLY A 154 23.22 -22.60 -3.82
C GLY A 154 23.23 -21.13 -3.40
N HIS A 155 22.07 -20.45 -3.37
CA HIS A 155 21.95 -19.05 -2.95
C HIS A 155 21.14 -18.90 -1.67
N GLU A 156 21.51 -17.92 -0.84
CA GLU A 156 20.70 -17.46 0.28
C GLU A 156 19.62 -16.49 -0.21
N VAL A 157 18.36 -16.81 0.09
CA VAL A 157 17.19 -16.00 -0.22
C VAL A 157 16.63 -15.44 1.09
N VAL A 158 16.68 -14.12 1.24
CA VAL A 158 16.17 -13.38 2.40
C VAL A 158 14.85 -12.71 2.03
N THR A 159 13.77 -13.00 2.75
CA THR A 159 12.42 -12.50 2.43
C THR A 159 11.54 -12.27 3.67
N VAL A 160 10.34 -11.74 3.45
CA VAL A 160 9.37 -11.38 4.47
C VAL A 160 8.57 -12.59 4.97
N LEU A 161 8.19 -12.57 6.25
CA LEU A 161 7.28 -13.56 6.85
C LEU A 161 5.81 -13.22 6.53
N PRO A 162 4.89 -14.21 6.56
CA PRO A 162 3.46 -13.93 6.64
C PRO A 162 3.14 -12.89 7.73
N PRO A 163 2.17 -11.98 7.51
CA PRO A 163 1.14 -11.98 6.47
C PRO A 163 1.53 -11.35 5.12
N ALA A 164 2.77 -10.89 4.96
CA ALA A 164 3.22 -10.33 3.69
C ALA A 164 3.40 -11.43 2.64
N SER A 165 2.83 -11.24 1.45
CA SER A 165 2.81 -12.23 0.35
C SER A 165 3.99 -12.11 -0.62
N GLY A 166 5.07 -11.41 -0.23
CA GLY A 166 6.21 -11.07 -1.11
C GLY A 166 6.98 -12.28 -1.66
N GLY A 167 6.87 -13.43 -1.01
CA GLY A 167 7.24 -14.73 -1.55
C GLY A 167 6.29 -15.78 -0.98
N ALA A 168 5.56 -16.48 -1.83
CA ALA A 168 4.88 -17.67 -1.39
C ALA A 168 5.94 -18.76 -1.22
N MET A 169 6.03 -19.27 0.01
CA MET A 169 7.05 -20.24 0.37
C MET A 169 6.38 -21.53 0.76
N MET A 170 6.82 -22.60 0.11
CA MET A 170 6.38 -23.93 0.44
C MET A 170 7.36 -24.54 1.44
N ILE A 171 6.87 -24.74 2.65
CA ILE A 171 7.58 -25.44 3.72
C ILE A 171 7.03 -26.86 3.75
N LEU A 172 7.91 -27.85 3.57
CA LEU A 172 7.56 -29.27 3.67
C LEU A 172 8.56 -29.95 4.61
N GLY A 173 8.06 -30.60 5.67
CA GLY A 173 8.90 -31.27 6.67
C GLY A 173 9.84 -30.34 7.45
N GLY A 174 9.44 -29.08 7.67
CA GLY A 174 10.26 -28.09 8.41
C GLY A 174 11.39 -27.44 7.59
N GLN A 175 11.48 -27.74 6.29
CA GLN A 175 12.45 -27.12 5.39
C GLN A 175 11.75 -26.33 4.29
N VAL A 176 12.32 -25.18 3.93
CA VAL A 176 11.88 -24.41 2.75
C VAL A 176 12.29 -25.19 1.50
N LYS A 177 11.30 -25.68 0.74
CA LYS A 177 11.54 -26.45 -0.50
C LYS A 177 11.46 -25.58 -1.75
N ALA A 178 10.72 -24.47 -1.69
CA ALA A 178 10.65 -23.50 -2.78
C ALA A 178 10.29 -22.11 -2.24
N VAL A 179 10.88 -21.07 -2.84
CA VAL A 179 10.46 -19.68 -2.72
C VAL A 179 10.00 -19.22 -4.09
N VAL A 180 8.69 -19.01 -4.25
CA VAL A 180 8.11 -18.57 -5.52
C VAL A 180 7.46 -17.21 -5.31
N GLY A 181 8.03 -16.19 -5.94
CA GLY A 181 7.41 -14.88 -6.09
C GLY A 181 6.85 -14.75 -7.50
N ALA A 182 5.73 -14.07 -7.64
CA ALA A 182 5.24 -13.60 -8.94
C ALA A 182 4.98 -12.10 -8.86
N ALA A 183 5.38 -11.35 -9.88
CA ALA A 183 4.87 -10.00 -10.09
C ALA A 183 3.48 -10.12 -10.75
N GLY A 184 2.45 -9.46 -10.23
CA GLY A 184 1.12 -9.57 -10.85
C GLY A 184 -0.10 -9.06 -10.08
N GLY A 185 0.07 -8.42 -8.91
CA GLY A 185 -1.06 -7.91 -8.13
C GLY A 185 -2.03 -9.02 -7.71
N LEU A 186 -3.31 -8.93 -8.11
CA LEU A 186 -4.33 -9.93 -7.73
C LEU A 186 -4.08 -11.33 -8.32
N LEU A 187 -3.22 -11.45 -9.33
CA LEU A 187 -2.91 -12.72 -10.00
C LEU A 187 -1.75 -13.49 -9.35
N ILE A 188 -1.15 -12.95 -8.29
CA ILE A 188 -0.02 -13.57 -7.58
C ILE A 188 -0.36 -14.98 -7.08
N PRO A 189 -1.52 -15.24 -6.43
CA PRO A 189 -1.84 -16.58 -5.94
C PRO A 189 -1.92 -17.62 -7.06
N ASP A 190 -2.54 -17.26 -8.19
CA ASP A 190 -2.67 -18.15 -9.35
C ASP A 190 -1.30 -18.44 -9.97
N ALA A 191 -0.48 -17.41 -10.17
CA ALA A 191 0.86 -17.56 -10.73
C ALA A 191 1.75 -18.45 -9.87
N VAL A 192 1.76 -18.22 -8.55
CA VAL A 192 2.50 -19.04 -7.59
C VAL A 192 2.02 -20.49 -7.63
N THR A 193 0.70 -20.71 -7.58
CA THR A 193 0.12 -22.05 -7.53
C THR A 193 0.50 -22.84 -8.77
N GLN A 194 0.43 -22.22 -9.94
CA GLN A 194 0.81 -22.86 -11.20
C GLN A 194 2.29 -23.26 -11.22
N VAL A 195 3.20 -22.39 -10.77
CA VAL A 195 4.64 -22.70 -10.70
C VAL A 195 4.91 -23.86 -9.74
N LEU A 196 4.24 -23.89 -8.57
CA LEU A 196 4.36 -25.00 -7.63
C LEU A 196 3.87 -26.33 -8.23
N ILE A 197 2.75 -26.32 -8.98
CA ILE A 197 2.25 -27.50 -9.68
C ILE A 197 3.27 -27.96 -10.73
N ASN A 198 3.77 -27.07 -11.57
CA ASN A 198 4.73 -27.40 -12.62
C ASN A 198 6.00 -28.03 -12.05
N TYR A 199 6.54 -27.45 -10.97
CA TYR A 199 7.78 -27.94 -10.37
C TYR A 199 7.58 -29.25 -9.58
N LEU A 200 6.54 -29.34 -8.76
CA LEU A 200 6.40 -30.42 -7.77
C LEU A 200 5.55 -31.59 -8.25
N LYS A 201 4.52 -31.31 -9.06
CA LYS A 201 3.62 -32.35 -9.58
C LYS A 201 4.10 -32.84 -10.94
N GLU A 202 4.45 -31.90 -11.82
CA GLU A 202 4.88 -32.22 -13.18
C GLU A 202 6.40 -32.46 -13.29
N ASN A 203 7.14 -32.35 -12.18
CA ASN A 203 8.61 -32.54 -12.11
C ASN A 203 9.39 -31.74 -13.16
N MET A 204 8.90 -30.56 -13.53
CA MET A 204 9.60 -29.69 -14.47
C MET A 204 10.86 -29.10 -13.83
N ASP A 205 11.86 -28.78 -14.65
CA ASP A 205 13.00 -27.96 -14.20
C ASP A 205 12.49 -26.61 -13.63
N PRO A 206 13.08 -26.09 -12.53
CA PRO A 206 12.61 -24.84 -11.90
C PRO A 206 12.52 -23.65 -12.87
N PHE A 207 13.48 -23.51 -13.79
CA PHE A 207 13.49 -22.41 -14.74
C PHE A 207 12.37 -22.56 -15.77
N VAL A 208 12.14 -23.79 -16.23
CA VAL A 208 11.02 -24.11 -17.12
C VAL A 208 9.69 -23.86 -16.40
N ALA A 209 9.54 -24.33 -15.15
CA ALA A 209 8.32 -24.17 -14.36
C ALA A 209 7.86 -22.71 -14.20
N VAL A 210 8.82 -21.77 -14.12
CA VAL A 210 8.56 -20.32 -14.00
C VAL A 210 8.24 -19.67 -15.35
N THR A 211 8.85 -20.14 -16.44
CA THR A 211 8.82 -19.51 -17.77
C THR A 211 7.70 -19.99 -18.67
N ILE A 212 7.11 -21.18 -18.41
CA ILE A 212 5.97 -21.63 -19.20
C ILE A 212 4.76 -20.69 -19.07
N PRO A 213 3.94 -20.55 -20.13
CA PRO A 213 2.71 -19.77 -20.09
C PRO A 213 1.81 -20.17 -18.90
N ARG A 214 1.27 -19.17 -18.20
CA ARG A 214 0.44 -19.39 -17.01
C ARG A 214 -1.04 -19.27 -17.36
N PHE A 215 -1.84 -20.14 -16.77
CA PHE A 215 -3.29 -20.05 -16.85
C PHE A 215 -3.80 -19.19 -15.69
N TYR A 216 -4.36 -18.03 -16.02
CA TYR A 216 -5.02 -17.19 -15.04
C TYR A 216 -6.51 -17.42 -15.10
N ARG A 217 -7.14 -17.68 -13.95
CA ARG A 217 -8.59 -17.71 -13.90
C ARG A 217 -9.07 -16.27 -14.02
N LYS A 218 -9.75 -15.93 -15.12
CA LYS A 218 -10.50 -14.65 -15.18
C LYS A 218 -11.59 -14.69 -14.11
N VAL A 219 -11.34 -14.09 -12.96
CA VAL A 219 -12.40 -13.73 -12.03
C VAL A 219 -13.20 -12.63 -12.72
N ARG A 220 -14.34 -12.98 -13.32
CA ARG A 220 -15.38 -11.99 -13.65
C ARG A 220 -15.88 -11.43 -12.32
N LEU A 221 -15.23 -10.39 -11.84
CA LEU A 221 -15.91 -9.45 -10.97
C LEU A 221 -17.06 -8.89 -11.81
N PHE A 222 -18.28 -8.97 -11.30
CA PHE A 222 -19.48 -8.47 -11.95
C PHE A 222 -19.29 -7.00 -12.37
N THR A 223 -18.79 -6.76 -13.58
CA THR A 223 -19.02 -5.53 -14.30
C THR A 223 -20.39 -5.71 -14.91
N ASN A 224 -21.40 -5.09 -14.29
CA ASN A 224 -22.67 -4.89 -14.96
C ASN A 224 -22.40 -4.24 -16.32
N ALA A 225 -22.96 -4.90 -17.33
CA ALA A 225 -22.93 -4.58 -18.73
C ALA A 225 -23.10 -3.09 -19.02
N PHE A 226 -22.28 -2.57 -19.94
CA PHE A 226 -22.79 -1.84 -21.09
C PHE A 226 -21.85 -2.11 -22.28
N SER A 227 -22.28 -3.05 -23.13
CA SER A 227 -21.95 -3.04 -24.55
C SER A 227 -22.97 -2.15 -25.23
N ILE A 228 -22.51 -1.11 -25.94
CA ILE A 228 -23.23 -0.54 -27.07
C ILE A 228 -22.17 -0.25 -28.13
N VAL A 229 -22.31 -0.97 -29.25
CA VAL A 229 -21.79 -0.82 -30.63
C VAL A 229 -20.43 -0.16 -30.81
#